data_AF-A0A2V8C409-F1
#
_entry.id   AF-A0A2V8C409-F1
#
_cell.length_a   1.000
_cell.length_b   1.000
_cell.length_c   1.000
_cell.angle_alpha   90.00
_cell.angle_beta   90.00
_cell.angle_gamma   90.00
#
_symmetry.space_group_name_H-M   'P 1'
#
loop_
_entity.id
_entity.type
_entity.pdbx_description
1 polymer ?
#
loop_
_entity_poly.entity_id
_entity_poly.type
_entity_poly.pdbx_seq_one_letter_code
_entity_poly.pdbx_strand_id
1 'polypeptide(L)' 'MADDEVKAELERLRAENERLKNRQTRGVSLKVSEKGGVSVYGLGRFPVTLYKEQWARLLD' A
#
# COMPACT_ATOMS: atom_id res chain seq x y z
N MET A 1 19.45 11.66 -27.99
CA MET A 1 19.51 10.21 -28.29
C MET A 1 19.49 9.38 -27.00
N ALA A 2 20.53 9.37 -26.16
CA ALA A 2 20.48 8.64 -24.87
C ALA A 2 19.47 9.25 -23.86
N ASP A 3 19.41 10.59 -23.76
CA ASP A 3 18.44 11.28 -22.90
C ASP A 3 16.97 11.08 -23.32
N ASP A 4 16.71 10.94 -24.62
CA ASP A 4 15.35 10.71 -25.15
C ASP A 4 14.89 9.28 -24.85
N GLU A 5 15.80 8.31 -24.96
CA GLU A 5 15.53 6.91 -24.63
C GLU A 5 15.26 6.72 -23.13
N VAL A 6 16.04 7.40 -22.27
CA VAL A 6 15.83 7.40 -20.82
C VAL A 6 14.50 8.04 -20.44
N LYS A 7 14.11 9.14 -21.10
CA LYS A 7 12.81 9.79 -20.85
C LYS A 7 11.65 8.91 -21.30
N ALA A 8 11.76 8.28 -22.47
CA ALA A 8 10.75 7.36 -22.98
C ALA A 8 10.55 6.15 -22.04
N GLU A 9 11.64 5.57 -21.53
CA GLU A 9 11.56 4.45 -20.58
C GLU A 9 11.01 4.92 -19.22
N LEU A 10 11.33 6.13 -18.77
CA LEU A 10 10.77 6.70 -17.55
C LEU A 10 9.26 6.91 -17.65
N GLU A 11 8.77 7.44 -18.77
CA GLU A 11 7.33 7.61 -19.01
C GLU A 11 6.61 6.25 -19.10
N ARG A 12 7.21 5.28 -19.77
CA ARG A 12 6.69 3.91 -19.83
C ARG A 12 6.61 3.27 -18.44
N LEU A 13 7.68 3.37 -17.65
CA LEU A 13 7.73 2.85 -16.28
C LEU A 13 6.72 3.56 -15.37
N ARG A 14 6.48 4.86 -15.55
CA ARG A 14 5.44 5.60 -14.82
C ARG A 14 4.04 5.12 -15.20
N ALA A 15 3.77 4.93 -16.49
CA ALA A 15 2.48 4.41 -16.96
C ALA A 15 2.22 2.97 -16.47
N GLU A 16 3.25 2.13 -16.46
CA GLU A 16 3.19 0.76 -15.91
C GLU A 16 2.94 0.80 -14.39
N ASN A 17 3.63 1.67 -13.65
CA ASN A 17 3.41 1.86 -12.22
C ASN A 17 1.99 2.33 -11.90
N GLU A 18 1.46 3.29 -12.64
CA GLU A 18 0.08 3.77 -12.46
C GLU A 18 -0.94 2.67 -12.77
N ARG A 19 -0.70 1.84 -13.79
CA ARG A 19 -1.51 0.65 -14.10
C ARG A 19 -1.45 -0.39 -12.98
N LEU A 20 -0.27 -0.66 -12.43
CA LEU A 20 -0.07 -1.63 -11.35
C LEU A 20 -0.69 -1.17 -10.03
N LYS A 21 -0.57 0.11 -9.67
CA LYS A 21 -1.25 0.70 -8.51
C LYS A 21 -2.76 0.53 -8.59
N ASN A 22 -3.35 0.75 -9.77
CA ASN A 22 -4.78 0.59 -9.99
C ASN A 22 -5.22 -0.89 -9.98
N ARG A 23 -4.33 -1.81 -10.35
CA ARG A 23 -4.56 -3.26 -10.28
C ARG A 23 -4.44 -3.84 -8.87
N GLN A 24 -3.86 -3.10 -7.91
CA GLN A 24 -3.68 -3.53 -6.53
C GLN A 24 -4.89 -3.26 -5.62
N THR A 25 -6.09 -3.04 -6.18
CA THR A 25 -7.34 -2.95 -5.42
C THR A 25 -8.03 -4.33 -5.55
N ARG A 26 -8.27 -5.14 -4.50
CA ARG A 26 -9.09 -4.89 -3.31
C ARG A 26 -8.76 -5.87 -2.16
N GLY A 27 -7.48 -6.13 -1.88
CA GLY A 27 -7.07 -6.99 -0.77
C GLY A 27 -7.00 -6.24 0.56
N VAL A 28 -7.31 -6.90 1.66
CA VAL A 28 -6.94 -6.43 2.99
C VAL A 28 -5.41 -6.47 3.08
N SER A 29 -4.78 -5.37 3.46
CA SER A 29 -3.33 -5.34 3.71
C SER A 29 -3.04 -4.85 5.12
N LEU A 30 -1.96 -5.38 5.71
CA LEU A 30 -1.54 -5.06 7.06
C LEU A 30 -0.15 -4.43 7.04
N LYS A 31 0.04 -3.39 7.85
CA LYS A 31 1.34 -2.75 8.06
C LYS A 31 1.61 -2.61 9.56
N VAL A 32 2.81 -3.01 9.98
CA VAL A 32 3.29 -2.78 11.34
C VAL A 32 4.07 -1.47 11.39
N SER A 33 3.74 -0.60 12.33
CA SER A 33 4.46 0.64 12.58
C SER A 33 5.63 0.42 13.55
N GLU A 34 6.63 1.31 13.51
CA GLU A 34 7.76 1.30 14.46
C GLU A 34 7.32 1.43 15.93
N LYS A 35 6.16 2.04 16.17
CA LYS A 35 5.55 2.17 17.50
C LYS A 35 4.79 0.92 17.96
N GLY A 36 4.74 -0.13 17.14
CA GLY A 36 4.10 -1.42 17.47
C GLY A 36 2.60 -1.51 17.18
N GLY A 37 1.98 -0.46 16.61
CA GLY A 37 0.60 -0.53 16.11
C GLY A 37 0.52 -1.26 14.76
N VAL A 38 -0.55 -2.04 14.56
CA VAL A 38 -0.84 -2.74 13.30
C VAL A 38 -2.00 -2.03 12.60
N SER A 39 -1.73 -1.47 11.42
CA SER A 39 -2.70 -0.78 10.58
C SER A 39 -3.25 -1.71 9.49
N VAL A 40 -4.57 -1.79 9.39
CA VAL A 40 -5.29 -2.54 8.36
C VAL A 40 -5.84 -1.57 7.32
N TYR A 41 -5.52 -1.83 6.06
CA TYR A 41 -5.98 -1.09 4.91
C TYR A 41 -6.96 -1.96 4.11
N GLY A 42 -7.84 -1.31 3.34
CA GLY A 42 -8.78 -2.00 2.46
C GLY A 42 -10.12 -2.40 3.09
N LEU A 43 -10.35 -2.12 4.37
CA LEU A 43 -11.64 -2.33 5.05
C LEU A 43 -12.60 -1.14 4.98
N GLY A 44 -12.15 0.01 4.48
CA GLY A 44 -12.95 1.23 4.41
C GLY A 44 -12.17 2.41 3.85
N ARG A 45 -12.71 3.62 4.02
CA ARG A 45 -12.11 4.86 3.50
C ARG A 45 -10.75 5.19 4.14
N PHE A 46 -10.54 4.79 5.39
CA PHE A 46 -9.33 5.09 6.15
C PHE A 46 -8.78 3.80 6.77
N PRO A 47 -7.44 3.69 6.92
CA PRO A 47 -6.84 2.58 7.64
C PRO A 47 -7.20 2.62 9.12
N VAL A 48 -7.43 1.44 9.70
CA VAL A 48 -7.68 1.28 11.13
C VAL A 48 -6.42 0.74 11.78
N THR A 49 -5.90 1.43 12.80
CA THR A 49 -4.71 1.00 13.54
C THR A 49 -5.10 0.55 14.92
N LEU A 50 -4.71 -0.67 15.29
CA LEU A 50 -4.90 -1.23 16.62
C LEU A 50 -3.57 -1.72 17.20
N TYR A 51 -3.41 -1.61 18.51
CA TYR A 51 -2.31 -2.22 19.26
C TYR A 51 -2.64 -3.66 19.66
N LYS A 52 -1.60 -4.43 20.04
CA LYS A 52 -1.71 -5.85 20.40
C LYS A 52 -2.88 -6.15 21.35
N GLU A 53 -3.02 -5.40 22.44
CA GLU A 53 -4.08 -5.66 23.43
C GLU A 53 -5.48 -5.39 22.88
N GLN A 54 -5.62 -4.44 21.96
CA GLN A 54 -6.89 -4.15 21.30
C GLN A 54 -7.26 -5.25 20.31
N TRP A 55 -6.27 -5.82 19.60
CA TRP A 55 -6.48 -7.01 18.77
C TRP A 55 -6.87 -8.23 19.59
N ALA A 56 -6.19 -8.47 20.71
CA ALA A 56 -6.52 -9.57 21.61
C ALA A 56 -7.98 -9.45 22.07
N ARG A 57 -8.40 -8.28 22.56
CA ARG A 57 -9.80 -8.04 22.95
C ARG A 57 -10.84 -8.21 21.83
N LEU A 58 -10.42 -8.10 20.57
CA LEU A 58 -11.31 -8.21 19.41
C LEU A 58 -11.41 -9.66 18.89
N LEU A 59 -10.33 -10.44 19.04
CA LEU A 59 -10.17 -11.76 18.44
C LEU A 59 -10.28 -12.92 19.43
N ASP A 60 -10.05 -12.66 20.72
CA ASP A 60 -10.28 -13.56 21.85
C ASP A 60 -11.69 -13.31 22.42
#